data_AF-A0A0F7N0B2-F1
#
_entry.id   AF-A0A0F7N0B2-F1
#
_cell.length_a   1.000
_cell.length_b   1.000
_cell.length_c   1.000
_cell.angle_alpha   90.00
_cell.angle_beta   90.00
_cell.angle_gamma   90.00
#
_symmetry.space_group_name_H-M   'P 1'
#
loop_
_entity.id
_entity.type
_entity.pdbx_description
1 polymer ?
#
loop_
_entity_poly.entity_id
_entity_poly.type
_entity_poly.pdbx_seq_one_letter_code
_entity_poly.pdbx_strand_id
1 'polypeptide(L)' 'MRFHVFEGVPNPAAYKRGYRRLLDELPVDDLEKQRVVEECRRAFTLNTDLFRALEPADPLTA' A
#
# COMPACT_ATOMS: atom_id res chain seq x y z
N MET A 1 -4.58 -17.46 -10.75
CA MET A 1 -3.98 -16.21 -10.26
C MET A 1 -3.58 -16.43 -8.79
N ARG A 2 -2.30 -16.31 -8.40
CA ARG A 2 -1.82 -16.60 -7.03
C ARG A 2 -1.46 -15.35 -6.21
N PHE A 3 -1.68 -14.15 -6.74
CA PHE A 3 -1.23 -12.89 -6.14
C PHE A 3 -1.81 -12.62 -4.74
N HIS A 4 -3.04 -13.06 -4.46
CA HIS A 4 -3.70 -12.85 -3.16
C HIS A 4 -3.53 -14.02 -2.17
N VAL A 5 -2.69 -15.01 -2.49
CA VAL A 5 -2.47 -16.19 -1.65
C VAL A 5 -1.11 -16.08 -0.95
N PHE A 6 -1.13 -16.08 0.38
CA PHE A 6 0.08 -15.93 1.22
C PHE A 6 0.25 -17.15 2.12
N GLU A 7 0.89 -18.21 1.62
CA GLU A 7 1.09 -19.48 2.34
C GLU A 7 1.92 -19.30 3.64
N GLY A 8 2.86 -18.35 3.66
CA GLY A 8 3.65 -18.00 4.85
C GLY A 8 2.95 -17.09 5.85
N VAL A 9 1.71 -16.66 5.58
CA VAL A 9 0.93 -15.75 6.44
C VAL A 9 -0.40 -16.42 6.80
N PRO A 10 -0.38 -17.43 7.70
CA PRO A 10 -1.57 -18.21 8.03
C PRO A 10 -2.65 -17.38 8.75
N ASN A 11 -2.28 -16.27 9.38
CA ASN A 11 -3.22 -15.34 10.01
C ASN A 11 -2.91 -13.89 9.58
N PRO A 12 -3.54 -13.39 8.51
CA PRO A 12 -3.30 -12.04 7.98
C PRO A 12 -3.61 -10.92 8.99
N ALA A 13 -4.59 -11.10 9.88
CA ALA A 13 -4.92 -10.11 10.89
C ALA A 13 -3.83 -10.01 11.96
N ALA A 14 -3.33 -11.15 12.46
CA ALA A 14 -2.23 -11.19 13.41
C ALA A 14 -0.94 -10.64 12.80
N TYR A 15 -0.66 -11.00 11.55
CA TYR A 15 0.50 -10.49 10.81
C TYR A 15 0.46 -8.96 10.69
N LYS A 16 -0.66 -8.39 10.26
CA LYS A 16 -0.82 -6.92 10.16
C LYS A 16 -0.63 -6.21 11.51
N ARG A 17 -1.10 -6.79 12.62
CA ARG A 17 -0.85 -6.24 13.97
C ARG A 17 0.63 -6.28 14.34
N GLY A 18 1.32 -7.38 14.06
CA GLY A 18 2.76 -7.50 14.29
C GLY A 18 3.57 -6.50 13.46
N TYR A 19 3.25 -6.39 12.17
CA TYR A 19 3.88 -5.43 11.27
C TYR A 19 3.71 -3.99 11.73
N ARG A 20 2.52 -3.60 12.21
CA ARG A 20 2.29 -2.25 12.74
C ARG A 20 3.13 -1.95 13.98
N ARG A 21 3.24 -2.88 14.92
CA ARG A 21 4.16 -2.70 16.07
C ARG A 21 5.59 -2.45 15.64
N LEU A 22 6.09 -3.21 14.66
CA LEU A 22 7.46 -3.01 14.15
C LEU A 22 7.65 -1.63 13.52
N LEU A 23 6.63 -1.12 12.81
CA LEU A 23 6.66 0.24 12.28
C LEU A 23 6.64 1.31 13.39
N ASP A 24 5.85 1.09 14.45
CA ASP A 24 5.77 2.00 15.59
C ASP A 24 7.10 2.08 16.37
N GLU A 25 7.90 1.01 16.33
CA GLU A 25 9.21 0.88 16.99
C GLU A 25 10.39 1.40 16.15
N LEU A 26 10.16 1.87 14.92
CA LEU A 26 11.24 2.37 14.08
C LEU A 26 11.95 3.58 14.72
N PRO A 27 13.30 3.61 14.75
CA PRO A 27 14.06 4.70 15.35
C PRO A 27 14.16 5.90 14.37
N VAL A 28 13.01 6.48 14.05
CA VAL A 28 12.88 7.63 13.16
C VAL A 28 12.39 8.85 13.93
N ASP A 29 12.97 10.00 13.63
CA ASP A 29 12.53 11.27 14.18
C ASP A 29 11.23 11.74 13.50
N ASP A 30 10.66 12.84 14.01
CA ASP A 30 9.38 13.33 13.50
C ASP A 30 9.48 13.90 12.08
N LEU A 31 10.65 14.40 11.68
CA LEU A 31 10.88 14.86 10.32
C LEU A 31 10.85 13.68 9.33
N GLU A 32 11.53 12.60 9.68
CA GLU A 32 11.56 11.39 8.85
C GLU A 32 10.19 10.72 8.81
N LYS A 33 9.43 10.71 9.92
CA LYS A 33 8.01 10.28 9.91
C LYS A 33 7.19 11.09 8.91
N GLN A 34 7.33 12.41 8.87
CA GLN A 34 6.61 13.25 7.90
C GLN A 34 6.99 12.90 6.46
N ARG A 35 8.28 12.69 6.19
CA ARG A 35 8.77 12.28 4.86
C ARG A 35 8.19 10.94 4.43
N VAL A 36 8.15 9.96 5.33
CA VAL A 36 7.51 8.65 5.06
C VAL A 36 6.01 8.82 4.73
N VAL A 37 5.29 9.67 5.46
CA VAL A 37 3.87 9.91 5.19
C VAL A 37 3.67 10.58 3.82
N GLU A 38 4.50 11.55 3.44
CA GLU A 38 4.44 12.16 2.11
C GLU A 38 4.72 11.15 1.00
N GLU A 39 5.72 10.28 1.19
CA GLU A 39 6.01 9.20 0.24
C GLU A 39 4.86 8.20 0.13
N CYS A 40 4.18 7.87 1.25
CA CYS A 40 2.97 7.07 1.21
C CYS A 40 1.89 7.75 0.36
N ARG A 41 1.66 9.06 0.51
CA ARG A 41 0.69 9.80 -0.33
C ARG A 41 1.04 9.69 -1.80
N ARG A 42 2.31 9.87 -2.16
CA ARG A 42 2.80 9.71 -3.54
C ARG A 42 2.57 8.29 -4.07
N ALA A 43 2.85 7.27 -3.26
CA ALA A 43 2.60 5.88 -3.63
C ALA A 43 1.10 5.62 -3.90
N PHE A 44 0.19 6.21 -3.11
CA PHE A 44 -1.25 6.12 -3.37
C PHE A 44 -1.65 6.80 -4.68
N THR A 45 -1.09 7.97 -5.00
CA THR A 45 -1.31 8.64 -6.30
C THR A 45 -0.87 7.74 -7.45
N LEU A 46 0.33 7.16 -7.38
CA LEU A 46 0.85 6.26 -8.41
C LEU A 46 -0.03 5.03 -8.62
N ASN A 47 -0.52 4.41 -7.54
CA ASN A 47 -1.45 3.29 -7.65
C ASN A 47 -2.77 3.72 -8.31
N THR A 48 -3.31 4.88 -7.91
CA THR A 48 -4.55 5.43 -8.50
C THR A 48 -4.38 5.70 -9.99
N ASP A 49 -3.26 6.30 -10.39
CA ASP A 49 -2.96 6.60 -11.78
C ASP A 49 -2.77 5.32 -12.60
N LEU A 50 -2.10 4.30 -12.04
CA LEU A 50 -2.00 2.98 -12.65
C LEU A 50 -3.38 2.37 -12.88
N PHE A 51 -4.26 2.39 -11.88
CA PHE A 51 -5.61 1.86 -12.04
C PHE A 51 -6.40 2.64 -13.09
N ARG A 52 -6.31 3.98 -13.12
CA ARG A 52 -6.94 4.81 -14.15
C ARG A 52 -6.42 4.48 -15.55
N ALA A 53 -5.12 4.26 -15.70
CA ALA A 53 -4.52 3.89 -16.98
C ALA A 53 -4.95 2.50 -17.48
N LEU A 54 -5.39 1.63 -16.56
CA LEU A 54 -5.91 0.29 -16.86
C LEU A 54 -7.43 0.26 -17.01
N GLU A 55 -8.15 1.36 -16.75
CA GLU A 55 -9.59 1.44 -16.99
C GLU A 55 -9.87 1.27 -18.49
N PRO A 56 -10.76 0.35 -18.88
CA PRO A 56 -11.19 0.24 -20.27
C PRO A 56 -11.80 1.57 -20.73
N ALA A 57 -11.59 1.95 -21.99
CA ALA A 57 -12.32 3.06 -22.58
C ALA A 57 -13.83 2.81 -22.41
N ASP A 58 -14.56 3.81 -21.92
CA ASP A 58 -16.01 3.72 -21.78
C ASP A 58 -16.60 3.43 -23.17
N PRO A 59 -17.35 2.33 -23.35
CA PRO A 59 -17.92 1.96 -24.65
C PRO A 59 -18.90 3.00 -25.21
N LEU A 60 -19.29 4.02 -24.44
CA LEU A 60 -20.11 5.16 -24.89
C LEU A 60 -19.30 6.39 -25.33
N THR A 61 -17.97 6.37 -25.18
CA THR A 61 -17.07 7.45 -25.62
C THR A 61 -16.04 7.01 -26.67
N ALA A 62 -16.11 5.77 -27.16
CA ALA A 62 -15.25 5.21 -28.22
C ALA A 62 -15.93 5.18 -29.60
#